data_AF-A0A5Q0GAK8-F1
#
_entry.id   AF-A0A5Q0GAK8-F1
#
_cell.length_a   1.000
_cell.length_b   1.000
_cell.length_c   1.000
_cell.angle_alpha   90.00
_cell.angle_beta   90.00
_cell.angle_gamma   90.00
#
_symmetry.space_group_name_H-M   'P 1'
#
loop_
_entity.id
_entity.type
_entity.pdbx_description
1 polymer ?
#
loop_
_entity_poly.entity_id
_entity_poly.type
_entity_poly.pdbx_seq_one_letter_code
_entity_poly.pdbx_strand_id
1 'polypeptide(L)'
;MALTEKIIELVLDKILLGGIVLVAGHWLNKRFEIFKNETNEKYYQRQLIAELENQQKQQVSELENQIAIARYNAEIEFIERQISEFYWPIFLRLEKDNVMWKRIKSLSPEHNVLPEAASDAIEKEFILKNHQEMVEIIESKIHLAENANNSKDLINELLKYIKHVAVYKTIRSVKELQTINPVDLNEPFPDKLFPMIESNFRELQNRYEYLKNIKFGELKK
;
A
#
# COMPACT_ATOMS: atom_id res chain seq x y z
N MET A 1 104.19 0.27 35.20
CA MET A 1 103.09 1.25 35.13
C MET A 1 102.26 1.15 33.84
N ALA A 2 102.86 0.82 32.68
CA ALA A 2 102.13 0.75 31.40
C ALA A 2 101.06 -0.34 31.24
N LEU A 3 101.03 -1.37 32.10
CA LEU A 3 100.07 -2.48 32.02
C LEU A 3 98.74 -2.16 32.73
N THR A 4 98.80 -1.39 33.82
CA THR A 4 97.63 -0.97 34.61
C THR A 4 96.78 0.09 33.91
N GLU A 5 97.40 1.05 33.21
CA GLU A 5 96.66 2.07 32.43
C GLU A 5 95.86 1.46 31.29
N LYS A 6 96.47 0.55 30.51
CA LYS A 6 95.78 -0.16 29.42
C LYS A 6 94.60 -1.01 29.90
N ILE A 7 94.69 -1.60 31.09
CA ILE A 7 93.58 -2.39 31.66
C ILE A 7 92.43 -1.46 32.07
N ILE A 8 92.72 -0.31 32.70
CA ILE A 8 91.71 0.67 33.10
C ILE A 8 90.99 1.25 31.88
N GLU A 9 91.75 1.60 30.84
CA GLU A 9 91.21 2.12 29.57
C GLU A 9 90.27 1.09 28.91
N LEU A 10 90.66 -0.18 28.89
CA LEU A 10 89.88 -1.27 28.30
C LEU A 10 88.61 -1.60 29.11
N VAL A 11 88.64 -1.43 30.43
CA VAL A 11 87.47 -1.58 31.29
C VAL A 11 86.50 -0.41 31.09
N LEU A 12 87.01 0.83 31.02
CA LEU A 12 86.21 2.02 30.74
C LEU A 12 85.50 1.92 29.38
N ASP A 13 86.20 1.47 28.34
CA ASP A 13 85.63 1.31 27.00
C ASP A 13 84.46 0.30 26.99
N LYS A 14 84.59 -0.81 27.73
CA LYS A 14 83.53 -1.82 27.85
C LYS A 14 82.33 -1.33 28.64
N ILE A 15 82.55 -0.53 29.70
CA ILE A 15 81.47 0.09 30.47
C ILE A 15 80.73 1.12 29.60
N LEU A 16 81.47 1.90 28.81
CA LEU A 16 80.91 2.93 27.94
C LEU A 16 80.12 2.30 26.78
N LEU A 17 80.66 1.26 26.14
CA LEU A 17 79.93 0.43 25.17
C LEU A 17 78.68 -0.22 25.78
N GLY A 18 78.80 -0.79 26.98
CA GLY A 18 77.67 -1.36 27.71
C GLY A 18 76.57 -0.34 28.01
N GLY A 19 76.96 0.87 28.42
CA GLY A 19 76.04 1.98 28.65
C GLY A 19 75.32 2.45 27.39
N ILE A 20 76.04 2.58 26.27
CA ILE A 20 75.46 2.93 24.96
C ILE A 20 74.44 1.87 24.52
N VAL A 21 74.80 0.59 24.65
CA VAL A 21 73.91 -0.53 24.29
C VAL A 21 72.64 -0.53 25.14
N LEU A 22 72.74 -0.26 26.44
CA LEU A 22 71.58 -0.16 27.33
C LEU A 22 70.65 1.01 26.97
N VAL A 23 71.22 2.19 26.68
CA VAL A 23 70.44 3.37 26.28
C VAL A 23 69.76 3.14 24.93
N ALA A 24 70.48 2.58 23.96
CA ALA A 24 69.91 2.24 22.65
C ALA A 24 68.81 1.18 22.76
N GLY A 25 69.02 0.15 23.59
CA GLY A 25 68.02 -0.89 23.86
C GLY A 25 66.77 -0.33 24.54
N HIS A 26 66.93 0.54 25.54
CA HIS A 26 65.79 1.20 26.21
C HIS A 26 65.01 2.11 25.24
N TRP A 27 65.71 2.89 24.42
CA TRP A 27 65.09 3.77 23.43
C TRP A 27 64.32 2.98 22.36
N LEU A 28 64.91 1.89 21.84
CA LEU A 28 64.25 0.99 20.91
C LEU A 28 63.02 0.34 21.55
N ASN A 29 63.13 -0.17 22.78
CA ASN A 29 61.99 -0.79 23.47
C ASN A 29 60.82 0.20 23.63
N LYS A 30 61.11 1.43 24.05
CA LYS A 30 60.10 2.50 24.20
C LYS A 30 59.45 2.87 22.87
N ARG A 31 60.23 2.92 21.77
CA ARG A 31 59.70 3.14 20.42
C ARG A 31 58.79 2.00 19.96
N PHE A 32 59.17 0.75 20.25
CA PHE A 32 58.35 -0.43 19.94
C PHE A 32 57.03 -0.45 20.73
N GLU A 33 57.03 -0.07 22.01
CA GLU A 33 55.81 0.02 22.82
C GLU A 33 54.83 1.04 22.27
N ILE A 34 55.30 2.24 21.91
CA ILE A 34 54.46 3.28 21.30
C ILE A 34 53.87 2.78 19.98
N PHE A 35 54.70 2.20 19.12
CA PHE A 35 54.24 1.66 17.84
C PHE A 35 53.19 0.56 18.02
N LYS A 36 53.40 -0.37 18.96
CA LYS A 36 52.45 -1.46 19.28
C LYS A 36 51.12 -0.93 19.80
N ASN A 37 51.15 0.09 20.67
CA ASN A 37 49.92 0.71 21.18
C ASN A 37 49.13 1.41 20.06
N GLU A 38 49.79 2.19 19.20
CA GLU A 38 49.12 2.85 18.06
C GLU A 38 48.52 1.85 17.07
N THR A 39 49.22 0.74 16.79
CA THR A 39 48.68 -0.30 15.90
C THR A 39 47.50 -1.04 16.52
N ASN A 40 47.56 -1.36 17.82
CA ASN A 40 46.46 -1.98 18.55
C ASN A 40 45.22 -1.06 18.61
N GLU A 41 45.42 0.23 18.86
CA GLU A 41 44.32 1.20 18.90
C GLU A 41 43.64 1.33 17.53
N LYS A 42 44.42 1.45 16.44
CA LYS A 42 43.87 1.43 15.08
C LYS A 42 43.12 0.14 14.76
N TYR A 43 43.61 -0.99 15.23
CA TYR A 43 42.94 -2.27 15.04
C TYR A 43 41.59 -2.31 15.78
N TYR A 44 41.56 -1.86 17.04
CA TYR A 44 40.33 -1.75 17.83
C TYR A 44 39.31 -0.80 17.17
N GLN A 45 39.74 0.37 16.70
CA GLN A 45 38.88 1.30 15.99
C GLN A 45 38.27 0.69 14.73
N ARG A 46 39.04 -0.07 13.94
CA ARG A 46 38.52 -0.78 12.76
C ARG A 46 37.50 -1.84 13.12
N GLN A 47 37.71 -2.58 14.21
CA GLN A 47 36.73 -3.56 14.69
C GLN A 47 35.43 -2.89 15.10
N LEU A 48 35.52 -1.78 15.84
CA LEU A 48 34.35 -1.01 16.27
C LEU A 48 33.58 -0.44 15.08
N ILE A 49 34.26 0.12 14.06
CA ILE A 49 33.63 0.62 12.84
C ILE A 49 32.91 -0.53 12.11
N ALA A 50 33.57 -1.67 11.92
CA ALA A 50 32.96 -2.81 11.26
C ALA A 50 31.73 -3.35 12.02
N GLU A 51 31.76 -3.33 13.36
CA GLU A 51 30.62 -3.70 14.19
C GLU A 51 29.45 -2.73 14.02
N LEU A 52 29.72 -1.41 14.07
CA LEU A 52 28.71 -0.37 13.86
C LEU A 52 28.10 -0.42 12.45
N GLU A 53 28.91 -0.64 11.41
CA GLU A 53 28.44 -0.81 10.04
C GLU A 53 27.52 -2.04 9.91
N ASN A 54 27.89 -3.16 10.55
CA ASN A 54 27.06 -4.36 10.56
C ASN A 54 25.73 -4.12 11.30
N GLN A 55 25.76 -3.42 12.44
CA GLN A 55 24.54 -3.06 13.19
C GLN A 55 23.63 -2.14 12.35
N GLN A 56 24.19 -1.12 11.71
CA GLN A 56 23.44 -0.24 10.81
C GLN A 56 22.83 -1.02 9.65
N LYS A 57 23.59 -1.92 9.02
CA LYS A 57 23.09 -2.74 7.92
C LYS A 57 21.94 -3.66 8.35
N GLN A 58 22.03 -4.24 9.56
CA GLN A 58 20.93 -5.02 10.13
C GLN A 58 19.68 -4.17 10.38
N GLN A 59 19.84 -2.97 10.95
CA GLN A 59 18.73 -2.05 11.18
C GLN A 59 18.05 -1.60 9.87
N VAL A 60 18.83 -1.30 8.83
CA VAL A 60 18.30 -0.92 7.51
C VAL A 60 17.50 -2.08 6.92
N SER A 61 18.05 -3.29 6.95
CA SER A 61 17.36 -4.49 6.43
C SER A 61 16.06 -4.79 7.18
N GLU A 62 16.05 -4.62 8.50
CA GLU A 62 14.85 -4.80 9.31
C GLU A 62 13.79 -3.74 8.99
N LEU A 63 14.19 -2.48 8.86
CA LEU A 63 13.29 -1.39 8.50
C LEU A 63 12.71 -1.57 7.10
N GLU A 64 13.52 -2.01 6.14
CA GLU A 64 13.07 -2.34 4.78
C GLU A 64 12.01 -3.44 4.80
N ASN A 65 12.23 -4.50 5.60
CA ASN A 65 11.25 -5.57 5.77
C ASN A 65 9.95 -5.06 6.40
N GLN A 66 10.03 -4.22 7.44
CA GLN A 66 8.86 -3.62 8.08
C GLN A 66 8.06 -2.73 7.12
N ILE A 67 8.74 -1.93 6.30
CA ILE A 67 8.10 -1.10 5.28
C ILE A 67 7.42 -1.98 4.22
N ALA A 68 8.07 -3.06 3.78
CA ALA A 68 7.48 -4.00 2.82
C ALA A 68 6.18 -4.62 3.37
N ILE A 69 6.21 -5.10 4.61
CA ILE A 69 5.04 -5.68 5.29
C ILE A 69 3.93 -4.63 5.45
N ALA A 70 4.28 -3.40 5.85
CA ALA A 70 3.32 -2.32 6.05
C ALA A 70 2.62 -1.93 4.73
N ARG A 71 3.39 -1.77 3.64
CA ARG A 71 2.84 -1.47 2.31
C ARG A 71 1.90 -2.56 1.82
N TYR A 72 2.31 -3.81 2.00
CA TYR A 72 1.51 -4.96 1.61
C TYR A 72 0.19 -5.04 2.40
N ASN A 73 0.21 -4.84 3.72
CA ASN A 73 -1.01 -4.82 4.52
C ASN A 73 -1.93 -3.64 4.15
N ALA A 74 -1.36 -2.46 3.91
CA ALA A 74 -2.12 -1.29 3.48
C ALA A 74 -2.80 -1.51 2.11
N GLU A 75 -2.15 -2.22 1.19
CA GLU A 75 -2.74 -2.59 -0.09
C GLU A 75 -3.94 -3.53 0.07
N ILE A 76 -3.82 -4.57 0.92
CA ILE A 76 -4.94 -5.47 1.22
C ILE A 76 -6.11 -4.70 1.83
N GLU A 77 -5.85 -3.87 2.84
CA GLU A 77 -6.87 -3.08 3.52
C GLU A 77 -7.57 -2.14 2.53
N PHE A 78 -6.82 -1.49 1.66
CA PHE A 78 -7.40 -0.61 0.65
C PHE A 78 -8.31 -1.38 -0.32
N ILE A 79 -7.87 -2.54 -0.84
CA ILE A 79 -8.69 -3.38 -1.71
C ILE A 79 -9.95 -3.86 -0.98
N GLU A 80 -9.83 -4.28 0.28
CA GLU A 80 -10.96 -4.71 1.10
C GLU A 80 -11.99 -3.59 1.27
N ARG A 81 -11.55 -2.35 1.47
CA ARG A 81 -12.43 -1.17 1.49
C ARG A 81 -13.08 -0.92 0.14
N GLN A 82 -12.34 -0.97 -0.97
CA GLN A 82 -12.92 -0.82 -2.31
C GLN A 82 -14.04 -1.85 -2.56
N ILE A 83 -13.79 -3.11 -2.20
CA ILE A 83 -14.76 -4.21 -2.35
C ILE A 83 -15.96 -3.96 -1.43
N SER A 84 -15.75 -3.89 -0.12
CA SER A 84 -16.82 -3.92 0.88
C SER A 84 -17.63 -2.62 0.96
N GLU A 85 -16.98 -1.49 0.73
CA GLU A 85 -17.59 -0.18 0.95
C GLU A 85 -18.19 0.44 -0.32
N PHE A 86 -17.70 0.07 -1.50
CA PHE A 86 -18.05 0.71 -2.78
C PHE A 86 -18.58 -0.29 -3.82
N TYR A 87 -17.73 -1.18 -4.33
CA TYR A 87 -18.08 -2.02 -5.48
C TYR A 87 -19.17 -3.05 -5.16
N TRP A 88 -19.04 -3.77 -4.03
CA TRP A 88 -20.00 -4.81 -3.67
C TRP A 88 -21.40 -4.25 -3.35
N PRO A 89 -21.53 -3.18 -2.53
CA PRO A 89 -22.82 -2.55 -2.30
C PRO A 89 -23.50 -2.09 -3.60
N ILE A 90 -22.76 -1.48 -4.53
CA ILE A 90 -23.33 -1.01 -5.81
C ILE A 90 -23.72 -2.21 -6.69
N PHE A 91 -22.83 -3.21 -6.82
CA PHE A 91 -23.08 -4.41 -7.61
C PHE A 91 -24.37 -5.13 -7.17
N LEU A 92 -24.53 -5.39 -5.87
CA LEU A 92 -25.72 -6.05 -5.34
C LEU A 92 -27.01 -5.26 -5.60
N ARG A 93 -26.93 -3.93 -5.63
CA ARG A 93 -28.07 -3.07 -5.90
C ARG A 93 -28.47 -3.07 -7.36
N LEU A 94 -27.49 -3.06 -8.27
CA LEU A 94 -27.74 -3.19 -9.70
C LEU A 94 -28.34 -4.57 -10.03
N GLU A 95 -27.88 -5.64 -9.40
CA GLU A 95 -28.49 -6.98 -9.53
C GLU A 95 -29.96 -7.01 -9.05
N LYS A 96 -30.25 -6.34 -7.93
CA LYS A 96 -31.64 -6.21 -7.44
C LYS A 96 -32.53 -5.49 -8.45
N ASP A 97 -32.05 -4.39 -9.04
CA ASP A 97 -32.81 -3.64 -10.05
C ASP A 97 -33.04 -4.48 -11.32
N ASN A 98 -32.04 -5.20 -11.80
CA ASN A 98 -32.15 -6.06 -12.98
C ASN A 98 -33.28 -7.11 -12.86
N VAL A 99 -33.51 -7.64 -11.66
CA VAL A 99 -34.59 -8.60 -11.40
C VAL A 99 -35.95 -7.91 -11.31
N MET A 100 -36.00 -6.74 -10.67
CA MET A 100 -37.25 -6.04 -10.40
C MET A 100 -37.78 -5.27 -11.61
N TRP A 101 -36.90 -4.69 -12.44
CA TRP A 101 -37.31 -3.97 -13.65
C TRP A 101 -38.10 -4.84 -14.61
N LYS A 102 -37.72 -6.11 -14.77
CA LYS A 102 -38.44 -7.08 -15.64
C LYS A 102 -39.88 -7.33 -15.21
N ARG A 103 -40.22 -7.06 -13.95
CA ARG A 103 -41.55 -7.35 -13.36
C ARG A 103 -42.48 -6.14 -13.33
N ILE A 104 -42.00 -4.95 -13.70
CA ILE A 104 -42.77 -3.70 -13.66
C ILE A 104 -43.37 -3.44 -15.04
N LYS A 105 -44.70 -3.27 -15.10
CA LYS A 105 -45.43 -3.13 -16.36
C LYS A 105 -45.06 -1.89 -17.16
N SER A 106 -44.76 -0.77 -16.49
CA SER A 106 -44.36 0.49 -17.13
C SER A 106 -42.93 0.46 -17.70
N LEU A 107 -42.12 -0.53 -17.31
CA LEU A 107 -40.68 -0.57 -17.58
C LEU A 107 -40.24 -1.84 -18.33
N SER A 108 -41.12 -2.84 -18.48
CA SER A 108 -40.84 -4.13 -19.12
C SER A 108 -41.81 -4.43 -20.26
N PRO A 109 -41.33 -4.88 -21.43
CA PRO A 109 -42.18 -5.39 -22.51
C PRO A 109 -42.69 -6.82 -22.25
N GLU A 110 -42.31 -7.47 -21.15
CA GLU A 110 -42.69 -8.85 -20.84
C GLU A 110 -44.16 -8.99 -20.41
N HIS A 111 -44.75 -10.16 -20.65
CA HIS A 111 -46.17 -10.41 -20.32
C HIS A 111 -46.40 -10.77 -18.84
N ASN A 112 -45.37 -11.18 -18.11
CA ASN A 112 -45.43 -11.56 -16.69
C ASN A 112 -45.13 -10.37 -15.78
N VAL A 113 -45.94 -9.32 -15.91
CA VAL A 113 -45.79 -8.06 -15.16
C VAL A 113 -46.81 -7.95 -14.04
N LEU A 114 -46.42 -7.28 -12.97
CA LEU A 114 -47.29 -7.06 -11.82
C LEU A 114 -48.45 -6.11 -12.15
N PRO A 115 -49.57 -6.19 -11.41
CA PRO A 115 -50.67 -5.22 -11.53
C PRO A 115 -50.16 -3.78 -11.36
N GLU A 116 -50.84 -2.82 -11.98
CA GLU A 116 -50.42 -1.41 -12.05
C GLU A 116 -50.22 -0.78 -10.66
N ALA A 117 -51.16 -1.00 -9.73
CA ALA A 117 -51.03 -0.53 -8.35
C ALA A 117 -49.80 -1.11 -7.61
N ALA A 118 -49.40 -2.34 -7.94
CA ALA A 118 -48.17 -2.95 -7.39
C ALA A 118 -46.92 -2.41 -8.10
N SER A 119 -47.01 -2.08 -9.39
CA SER A 119 -45.93 -1.47 -10.17
C SER A 119 -45.55 -0.10 -9.62
N ASP A 120 -46.53 0.76 -9.33
CA ASP A 120 -46.30 2.11 -8.77
C ASP A 120 -45.64 2.07 -7.39
N ALA A 121 -46.14 1.17 -6.52
CA ALA A 121 -45.58 0.97 -5.19
C ALA A 121 -44.12 0.47 -5.28
N ILE A 122 -43.85 -0.51 -6.14
CA ILE A 122 -42.49 -1.03 -6.35
C ILE A 122 -41.56 0.04 -6.92
N GLU A 123 -42.01 0.80 -7.91
CA GLU A 123 -41.20 1.85 -8.52
C GLU A 123 -40.77 2.89 -7.46
N LYS A 124 -41.72 3.36 -6.65
CA LYS A 124 -41.44 4.39 -5.64
C LYS A 124 -40.71 3.88 -4.40
N GLU A 125 -41.14 2.74 -3.86
CA GLU A 125 -40.65 2.25 -2.57
C GLU A 125 -39.41 1.35 -2.70
N PHE A 126 -39.22 0.72 -3.86
CA PHE A 126 -38.10 -0.19 -4.10
C PHE A 126 -37.09 0.40 -5.08
N ILE A 127 -37.48 0.67 -6.33
CA ILE A 127 -36.54 1.05 -7.41
C ILE A 127 -35.91 2.42 -7.11
N LEU A 128 -36.73 3.44 -6.88
CA LEU A 128 -36.22 4.79 -6.63
C LEU A 128 -35.39 4.86 -5.34
N LYS A 129 -35.81 4.12 -4.30
CA LYS A 129 -35.07 4.00 -3.05
C LYS A 129 -33.71 3.33 -3.28
N ASN A 130 -33.66 2.24 -4.03
CA ASN A 130 -32.42 1.55 -4.34
C ASN A 130 -31.45 2.43 -5.15
N HIS A 131 -31.97 3.17 -6.14
CA HIS A 131 -31.19 4.14 -6.90
C HIS A 131 -30.63 5.26 -6.02
N GLN A 132 -31.43 5.81 -5.11
CA GLN A 132 -31.00 6.84 -4.16
C GLN A 132 -29.88 6.32 -3.25
N GLU A 133 -30.02 5.10 -2.72
CA GLU A 133 -28.99 4.48 -1.87
C GLU A 133 -27.70 4.20 -2.66
N MET A 134 -27.78 3.87 -3.97
CA MET A 134 -26.60 3.80 -4.83
C MET A 134 -25.95 5.16 -5.02
N VAL A 135 -26.72 6.22 -5.30
CA VAL A 135 -26.19 7.58 -5.44
C VAL A 135 -25.46 8.02 -4.17
N GLU A 136 -26.01 7.74 -2.98
CA GLU A 136 -25.38 8.06 -1.71
C GLU A 136 -24.02 7.35 -1.54
N ILE A 137 -23.93 6.06 -1.92
CA ILE A 137 -22.65 5.33 -1.91
C ILE A 137 -21.66 5.98 -2.89
N ILE A 138 -22.11 6.31 -4.10
CA ILE A 138 -21.26 6.91 -5.12
C ILE A 138 -20.73 8.26 -4.62
N GLU A 139 -21.61 9.18 -4.20
CA GLU A 139 -21.23 10.51 -3.76
C GLU A 139 -20.29 10.49 -2.54
N SER A 140 -20.53 9.59 -1.58
CA SER A 140 -19.70 9.51 -0.37
C SER A 140 -18.37 8.79 -0.57
N LYS A 141 -18.27 7.89 -1.56
CA LYS A 141 -17.15 6.96 -1.69
C LYS A 141 -16.53 6.89 -3.09
N ILE A 142 -16.81 7.86 -3.97
CA ILE A 142 -16.26 7.90 -5.34
C ILE A 142 -14.74 7.81 -5.40
N HIS A 143 -14.03 8.30 -4.37
CA HIS A 143 -12.57 8.21 -4.26
C HIS A 143 -12.05 6.75 -4.27
N LEU A 144 -12.88 5.78 -3.86
CA LEU A 144 -12.53 4.36 -3.92
C LEU A 144 -12.51 3.81 -5.37
N ALA A 145 -13.03 4.56 -6.34
CA ALA A 145 -13.00 4.21 -7.76
C ALA A 145 -11.78 4.77 -8.53
N GLU A 146 -10.94 5.60 -7.91
CA GLU A 146 -9.84 6.32 -8.59
C GLU A 146 -8.72 5.40 -9.08
N ASN A 147 -8.46 4.29 -8.39
CA ASN A 147 -7.35 3.38 -8.70
C ASN A 147 -7.70 2.27 -9.70
N ALA A 148 -8.87 2.32 -10.33
CA ALA A 148 -9.23 1.35 -11.36
C ALA A 148 -8.51 1.67 -12.69
N ASN A 149 -8.13 0.63 -13.45
CA ASN A 149 -7.49 0.79 -14.76
C ASN A 149 -8.33 1.61 -15.75
N ASN A 150 -9.66 1.56 -15.58
CA ASN A 150 -10.67 2.28 -16.36
C ASN A 150 -11.29 3.47 -15.57
N SER A 151 -10.60 3.99 -14.55
CA SER A 151 -11.19 4.94 -13.59
C SER A 151 -11.87 6.15 -14.23
N LYS A 152 -11.24 6.77 -15.24
CA LYS A 152 -11.82 7.94 -15.92
C LYS A 152 -13.16 7.63 -16.57
N ASP A 153 -13.27 6.48 -17.24
CA ASP A 153 -14.51 6.06 -17.90
C ASP A 153 -15.56 5.67 -16.87
N LEU A 154 -15.15 4.97 -15.80
CA LEU A 154 -16.06 4.61 -14.71
C LEU A 154 -16.64 5.86 -14.03
N ILE A 155 -15.80 6.85 -13.70
CA ILE A 155 -16.24 8.12 -13.10
C ILE A 155 -17.25 8.82 -14.01
N ASN A 156 -17.01 8.84 -15.33
CA ASN A 156 -17.95 9.43 -16.27
C ASN A 156 -19.32 8.70 -16.26
N GLU A 157 -19.33 7.37 -16.24
CA GLU A 157 -20.57 6.59 -16.15
C GLU A 157 -21.28 6.77 -14.80
N LEU A 158 -20.54 6.87 -13.69
CA LEU A 158 -21.07 7.19 -12.37
C LEU A 158 -21.73 8.58 -12.33
N LEU A 159 -21.13 9.58 -12.97
CA LEU A 159 -21.70 10.93 -13.06
C LEU A 159 -22.97 10.96 -13.93
N LYS A 160 -22.99 10.21 -15.04
CA LYS A 160 -24.21 10.04 -15.85
C LYS A 160 -25.33 9.38 -15.04
N TYR A 161 -24.99 8.37 -14.24
CA TYR A 161 -25.94 7.71 -13.37
C TYR A 161 -26.55 8.65 -12.34
N ILE A 162 -25.74 9.48 -11.68
CA ILE A 162 -26.23 10.48 -10.72
C ILE A 162 -27.24 11.43 -11.40
N LYS A 163 -26.91 11.93 -12.60
CA LYS A 163 -27.82 12.79 -13.37
C LYS A 163 -29.12 12.09 -13.73
N HIS A 164 -29.03 10.86 -14.23
CA HIS A 164 -30.18 10.02 -14.55
C HIS A 164 -31.11 9.87 -13.34
N VAL A 165 -30.58 9.49 -12.17
CA VAL A 165 -31.37 9.31 -10.95
C VAL A 165 -31.98 10.63 -10.46
N ALA A 166 -31.24 11.74 -10.55
CA ALA A 166 -31.76 13.05 -10.17
C ALA A 166 -32.96 13.47 -11.04
N VAL A 167 -32.86 13.27 -12.36
CA VAL A 167 -33.96 13.51 -13.28
C VAL A 167 -35.13 12.56 -13.00
N TYR A 168 -34.85 11.27 -12.81
CA TYR A 168 -35.87 10.27 -12.54
C TYR A 168 -36.68 10.58 -11.28
N LYS A 169 -35.99 10.93 -10.19
CA LYS A 169 -36.60 11.37 -8.92
C LYS A 169 -37.49 12.61 -9.11
N THR A 170 -37.03 13.56 -9.91
CA THR A 170 -37.77 14.81 -10.19
C THR A 170 -39.04 14.53 -10.99
N ILE A 171 -38.93 13.72 -12.05
CA ILE A 171 -40.07 13.31 -12.86
C ILE A 171 -41.12 12.61 -11.99
N ARG A 172 -40.71 11.68 -11.13
CA ARG A 172 -41.63 10.89 -10.30
C ARG A 172 -42.23 11.66 -9.12
N SER A 173 -41.69 12.82 -8.76
CA SER A 173 -42.28 13.69 -7.73
C SER A 173 -43.38 14.60 -8.27
N VAL A 174 -43.46 14.81 -9.60
CA VAL A 174 -44.45 15.68 -10.25
C VAL A 174 -45.48 14.84 -10.99
N LYS A 175 -46.75 14.92 -10.60
CA LYS A 175 -47.84 14.07 -11.12
C LYS A 175 -47.99 14.21 -12.64
N GLU A 176 -47.83 15.42 -13.16
CA GLU A 176 -47.98 15.77 -14.57
C GLU A 176 -46.84 15.21 -15.45
N LEU A 177 -45.71 14.82 -14.84
CA LEU A 177 -44.53 14.31 -15.55
C LEU A 177 -44.40 12.79 -15.45
N GLN A 178 -45.29 12.08 -14.75
CA GLN A 178 -45.15 10.64 -14.52
C GLN A 178 -45.12 9.80 -15.82
N THR A 179 -45.63 10.34 -16.93
CA THR A 179 -45.64 9.68 -18.23
C THR A 179 -44.34 9.77 -19.02
N ILE A 180 -43.41 10.67 -18.65
CA ILE A 180 -42.10 10.80 -19.29
C ILE A 180 -41.04 10.01 -18.52
N ASN A 181 -39.94 9.65 -19.18
CA ASN A 181 -38.79 8.98 -18.58
C ASN A 181 -37.52 9.84 -18.74
N PRO A 182 -36.46 9.58 -17.96
CA PRO A 182 -35.22 10.35 -18.04
C PRO A 182 -34.59 10.40 -19.45
N VAL A 183 -34.73 9.32 -20.23
CA VAL A 183 -34.27 9.25 -21.62
C VAL A 183 -34.91 10.32 -22.51
N ASP A 184 -36.18 10.68 -22.25
CA ASP A 184 -36.89 11.71 -23.00
C ASP A 184 -36.34 13.12 -22.73
N LEU A 185 -35.54 13.27 -21.66
CA LEU A 185 -34.85 14.49 -21.27
C LEU A 185 -33.33 14.42 -21.51
N ASN A 186 -32.88 13.52 -22.38
CA ASN A 186 -31.46 13.28 -22.70
C ASN A 186 -30.59 12.81 -21.52
N GLU A 187 -31.18 12.21 -20.49
CA GLU A 187 -30.46 11.60 -19.37
C GLU A 187 -30.75 10.09 -19.32
N PRO A 188 -30.32 9.30 -20.32
CA PRO A 188 -30.54 7.86 -20.36
C PRO A 188 -29.79 7.15 -19.23
N PHE A 189 -30.22 5.93 -18.92
CA PHE A 189 -29.47 5.07 -18.02
C PHE A 189 -28.08 4.76 -18.62
N PRO A 190 -27.00 4.77 -17.81
CA PRO A 190 -25.67 4.46 -18.31
C PRO A 190 -25.47 2.94 -18.45
N ASP A 191 -25.74 2.40 -19.64
CA ASP A 191 -25.68 0.96 -19.93
C ASP A 191 -24.32 0.31 -19.65
N LYS A 192 -23.24 1.11 -19.63
CA LYS A 192 -21.88 0.64 -19.34
C LYS A 192 -21.59 0.55 -17.84
N LEU A 193 -22.38 1.18 -16.99
CA LEU A 193 -22.09 1.25 -15.56
C LEU A 193 -22.02 -0.14 -14.94
N PHE A 194 -23.05 -0.96 -15.15
CA PHE A 194 -23.12 -2.29 -14.55
C PHE A 194 -21.97 -3.21 -14.96
N PRO A 195 -21.66 -3.41 -16.27
CA PRO A 195 -20.53 -4.25 -16.65
C PRO A 195 -19.18 -3.72 -16.14
N MET A 196 -19.01 -2.40 -16.00
CA MET A 196 -17.79 -1.83 -15.43
C MET A 196 -17.68 -2.10 -13.92
N ILE A 197 -18.77 -1.93 -13.17
CA ILE A 197 -18.81 -2.25 -11.74
C ILE A 197 -18.53 -3.74 -11.52
N GLU A 198 -19.18 -4.61 -12.29
CA GLU A 198 -18.98 -6.06 -12.19
C GLU A 198 -17.52 -6.45 -12.52
N SER A 199 -16.98 -5.95 -13.63
CA SER A 199 -15.60 -6.28 -14.04
C SER A 199 -14.59 -5.82 -12.99
N ASN A 200 -14.70 -4.58 -12.50
CA ASN A 200 -13.78 -4.05 -11.51
C ASN A 200 -13.92 -4.78 -10.17
N PHE A 201 -15.15 -5.13 -9.77
CA PHE A 201 -15.41 -5.93 -8.58
C PHE A 201 -14.71 -7.29 -8.66
N ARG A 202 -14.85 -8.02 -9.78
CA ARG A 202 -14.21 -9.33 -9.98
C ARG A 202 -12.69 -9.22 -10.01
N GLU A 203 -12.14 -8.18 -10.65
CA GLU A 203 -10.70 -7.93 -10.67
C GLU A 203 -10.15 -7.71 -9.25
N LEU A 204 -10.83 -6.89 -8.44
CA LEU A 204 -10.45 -6.63 -7.06
C LEU A 204 -10.55 -7.89 -6.18
N GLN A 205 -11.60 -8.70 -6.34
CA GLN A 205 -11.71 -9.98 -5.62
C GLN A 205 -10.55 -10.92 -5.95
N ASN A 206 -10.22 -11.06 -7.24
CA ASN A 206 -9.10 -11.89 -7.67
C ASN A 206 -7.77 -11.39 -7.10
N ARG A 207 -7.55 -10.07 -7.10
CA ARG A 207 -6.35 -9.46 -6.52
C ARG A 207 -6.28 -9.65 -5.00
N TYR A 208 -7.40 -9.47 -4.30
CA TYR A 208 -7.49 -9.71 -2.85
C TYR A 208 -7.11 -11.15 -2.49
N GLU A 209 -7.72 -12.12 -3.16
CA GLU A 209 -7.44 -13.54 -2.93
C GLU A 209 -5.99 -13.91 -3.28
N TYR A 210 -5.46 -13.37 -4.38
CA TYR A 210 -4.06 -13.56 -4.76
C TYR A 210 -3.11 -13.06 -3.67
N LEU A 211 -3.29 -11.81 -3.24
CA LEU A 211 -2.46 -11.21 -2.19
C LEU A 211 -2.55 -12.06 -0.93
N LYS A 212 -3.76 -12.32 -0.43
CA LYS A 212 -3.99 -13.11 0.80
C LYS A 212 -3.26 -14.46 0.76
N ASN A 213 -3.30 -15.16 -0.37
CA ASN A 213 -2.66 -16.47 -0.52
C ASN A 213 -1.13 -16.42 -0.56
N ILE A 214 -0.51 -15.35 -1.09
CA ILE A 214 0.97 -15.19 -1.06
C ILE A 214 1.49 -15.16 0.37
N LYS A 215 0.85 -14.39 1.26
CA LYS A 215 1.25 -14.31 2.68
C LYS A 215 1.28 -15.68 3.36
N PHE A 216 0.31 -16.53 3.04
CA PHE A 216 0.24 -17.90 3.57
C PHE A 216 1.22 -18.87 2.90
N GLY A 217 1.60 -18.63 1.65
CA GLY A 217 2.59 -19.42 0.92
C GLY A 217 4.03 -19.16 1.36
N GLU A 218 4.36 -17.92 1.71
CA GLU A 218 5.68 -17.53 2.25
C GLU A 218 5.87 -17.97 3.70
N LEU A 219 4.80 -17.99 4.53
CA LEU A 219 4.85 -18.52 5.90
C LEU A 219 5.00 -20.06 5.99
N LYS A 220 4.90 -20.78 4.86
CA LYS A 220 5.03 -22.25 4.78
C LYS A 220 6.35 -22.74 4.17
N LYS A 221 7.24 -21.84 3.76
CA LYS A 221 8.60 -22.16 3.30
C LYS A 221 9.62 -21.76 4.34
#